data_AF-A0A1Z4I0Y7-F1
#
_entry.id   AF-A0A1Z4I0Y7-F1
#
_cell.length_a   1.000
_cell.length_b   1.000
_cell.length_c   1.000
_cell.angle_alpha   90.00
_cell.angle_beta   90.00
_cell.angle_gamma   90.00
#
_symmetry.space_group_name_H-M   'P 1'
#
loop_
_entity.id
_entity.type
_entity.pdbx_description
1 polymer ?
#
loop_
_entity_poly.entity_id
_entity_poly.type
_entity_poly.pdbx_seq_one_letter_code
_entity_poly.pdbx_strand_id
1 'polypeptide(L)'
;MINTTANSKIQLNLSDSSTTLLHRAGIAGFWMTLKQLEEIYPNPAQRTGNLTWVLTPHSISLNWEGQDFAALDWLLKQSFQISDEGLIFLTGLNPKAIHIERQIIIHQGITGTFLQHNKFFKFSDKKLKSIIVDGRQFVTEYKSAMSYAHQHFAKKLCDESGQLLQEPIGIVGWLYPGAVVRHSAFPKQTKFEEKPEYALALLFVPVACHYFILRSHTKPQSTNYILVVPEVNNLEFYAQHCWNLSNLSYRDFHVSSLRDAGLKFLTNEAAIQIKQNCVKRCQVFSFGTLIWSEQQKVRTETATLELTEKVSFYYKFSRSCFSNYRIVDYENQHFILTSLVQGIIANNLGLGLPWWNDFGNILTSSNLFNQIADENQGIYMMIQESEWDIESQKLFIKACHEALKVIYAKIYSRTKENEYAQIERENTKIISQLGRCTNAENFRKFIAEFWGKAGQLSILEEHWEELLPITTGVRHWKMSRDLTFIAIASYPKSKNIKPESSEISQTSSE
;
A
#
# COMPACT_ATOMS: atom_id res chain seq x y z
N MET A 1 -21.29 -25.58 -36.01
CA MET A 1 -22.48 -26.02 -35.24
C MET A 1 -22.56 -25.15 -34.00
N ILE A 2 -23.61 -24.35 -33.91
CA ILE A 2 -23.87 -23.44 -32.80
C ILE A 2 -24.45 -24.31 -31.68
N ASN A 3 -23.66 -24.63 -30.66
CA ASN A 3 -24.18 -25.33 -29.48
C ASN A 3 -25.10 -24.37 -28.73
N THR A 4 -26.38 -24.74 -28.70
CA THR A 4 -27.43 -24.24 -27.82
C THR A 4 -26.91 -24.00 -26.41
N THR A 5 -27.04 -22.77 -25.93
CA THR A 5 -26.81 -22.35 -24.54
C THR A 5 -27.72 -23.15 -23.61
N ALA A 6 -27.21 -24.22 -23.01
CA ALA A 6 -27.75 -24.72 -21.77
C ALA A 6 -27.68 -23.57 -20.74
N ASN A 7 -28.82 -23.22 -20.13
CA ASN A 7 -28.88 -22.16 -19.11
C ASN A 7 -27.85 -22.47 -18.01
N SER A 8 -26.84 -21.61 -17.89
CA SER A 8 -25.80 -21.79 -16.89
C SER A 8 -26.38 -21.61 -15.49
N LYS A 9 -26.06 -22.50 -14.55
CA LYS A 9 -26.54 -22.37 -13.16
C LYS A 9 -25.98 -21.13 -12.47
N ILE A 10 -24.74 -20.75 -12.79
CA ILE A 10 -24.11 -19.50 -12.35
C ILE A 10 -23.48 -18.80 -13.54
N GLN A 11 -23.70 -17.49 -13.64
CA GLN A 11 -23.09 -16.62 -14.62
C GLN A 11 -22.59 -15.34 -13.95
N LEU A 12 -21.35 -14.95 -14.25
CA LEU A 12 -20.70 -13.75 -13.75
C LEU A 12 -20.07 -12.99 -14.90
N ASN A 13 -20.23 -11.66 -14.94
CA ASN A 13 -19.63 -10.81 -15.96
C ASN A 13 -19.00 -9.55 -15.35
N LEU A 14 -17.83 -9.13 -15.84
CA LEU A 14 -17.18 -7.89 -15.41
C LEU A 14 -17.95 -6.62 -15.80
N SER A 15 -18.79 -6.70 -16.82
CA SER A 15 -19.56 -5.57 -17.39
C SER A 15 -20.87 -5.30 -16.66
N ASP A 16 -21.26 -6.16 -15.71
CA ASP A 16 -22.49 -5.97 -14.95
C ASP A 16 -22.40 -4.68 -14.12
N SER A 17 -23.39 -3.82 -14.28
CA SER A 17 -23.43 -2.49 -13.65
C SER A 17 -23.54 -2.53 -12.12
N SER A 18 -23.94 -3.69 -11.56
CA SER A 18 -23.98 -3.94 -10.12
C SER A 18 -22.62 -4.28 -9.51
N THR A 19 -21.58 -4.52 -10.32
CA THR A 19 -20.28 -4.97 -9.81
C THR A 19 -19.43 -3.81 -9.29
N THR A 20 -19.01 -3.92 -8.02
CA THR A 20 -17.98 -3.06 -7.43
C THR A 20 -16.58 -3.57 -7.76
N LEU A 21 -15.53 -2.82 -7.44
CA LEU A 21 -14.13 -3.28 -7.60
C LEU A 21 -13.85 -4.59 -6.86
N LEU A 22 -14.44 -4.77 -5.68
CA LEU A 22 -14.35 -6.03 -4.93
C LEU A 22 -15.03 -7.19 -5.68
N HIS A 23 -16.20 -6.96 -6.28
CA HIS A 23 -16.83 -7.99 -7.10
C HIS A 23 -15.96 -8.38 -8.30
N ARG A 24 -15.39 -7.40 -9.01
CA ARG A 24 -14.51 -7.65 -10.15
C ARG A 24 -13.25 -8.41 -9.74
N ALA A 25 -12.63 -8.04 -8.63
CA ALA A 25 -11.51 -8.78 -8.05
C ALA A 25 -11.92 -10.21 -7.65
N GLY A 26 -13.10 -10.39 -7.07
CA GLY A 26 -13.67 -11.71 -6.75
C GLY A 26 -13.87 -12.59 -7.99
N ILE A 27 -14.47 -12.04 -9.04
CA ILE A 27 -14.64 -12.74 -10.33
C ILE A 27 -13.27 -13.11 -10.90
N ALA A 28 -12.29 -12.22 -10.85
CA ALA A 28 -10.91 -12.52 -11.29
C ALA A 28 -10.26 -13.64 -10.50
N GLY A 29 -10.34 -13.60 -9.17
CA GLY A 29 -9.82 -14.65 -8.30
C GLY A 29 -10.51 -16.00 -8.55
N PHE A 30 -11.81 -15.97 -8.86
CA PHE A 30 -12.57 -17.18 -9.17
C PHE A 30 -12.14 -17.76 -10.53
N TRP A 31 -12.02 -16.91 -11.55
CA TRP A 31 -11.51 -17.29 -12.87
C TRP A 31 -10.14 -17.96 -12.77
N MET A 32 -9.21 -17.35 -12.01
CA MET A 32 -7.87 -17.89 -11.76
C MET A 32 -7.94 -19.26 -11.08
N THR A 33 -8.84 -19.42 -10.11
CA THR A 33 -9.01 -20.68 -9.39
C THR A 33 -9.56 -21.77 -10.30
N LEU A 34 -10.57 -21.47 -11.12
CA LEU A 34 -11.12 -22.43 -12.08
C LEU A 34 -10.07 -22.88 -13.10
N LYS A 35 -9.19 -21.98 -13.56
CA LYS A 35 -8.07 -22.35 -14.43
C LYS A 35 -7.09 -23.30 -13.77
N GLN A 36 -6.72 -23.05 -12.51
CA GLN A 36 -5.82 -23.95 -11.79
C GLN A 36 -6.49 -25.32 -11.50
N LEU A 37 -7.80 -25.34 -11.23
CA LEU A 37 -8.54 -26.59 -11.10
C LEU A 37 -8.70 -27.35 -12.42
N GLU A 38 -8.70 -26.66 -13.56
CA GLU A 38 -8.68 -27.28 -14.90
C GLU A 38 -7.39 -28.05 -15.15
N GLU A 39 -6.25 -27.57 -14.64
CA GLU A 39 -4.97 -28.27 -14.70
C GLU A 39 -4.91 -29.47 -13.74
N ILE A 40 -5.45 -29.32 -12.51
CA ILE A 40 -5.43 -30.37 -11.49
C ILE A 40 -6.43 -31.50 -11.80
N TYR A 41 -7.61 -31.14 -12.30
CA TYR A 41 -8.72 -32.04 -12.60
C TYR A 41 -9.17 -31.84 -14.05
N PRO A 42 -8.40 -32.30 -15.06
CA PRO A 42 -8.66 -32.01 -16.47
C PRO A 42 -9.97 -32.61 -16.98
N ASN A 43 -10.42 -33.75 -16.44
CA ASN A 43 -11.66 -34.39 -16.86
C ASN A 43 -12.82 -33.98 -15.92
N PRO A 44 -13.96 -33.47 -16.44
CA PRO A 44 -15.14 -33.15 -15.63
C PRO A 44 -15.61 -34.29 -14.72
N ALA A 45 -15.44 -35.56 -15.12
CA ALA A 45 -15.81 -36.71 -14.31
C ALA A 45 -15.03 -36.84 -12.99
N GLN A 46 -13.89 -36.14 -12.86
CA GLN A 46 -13.11 -36.08 -11.61
C GLN A 46 -13.66 -35.03 -10.62
N ARG A 47 -14.64 -34.24 -11.05
CA ARG A 47 -15.20 -33.11 -10.30
C ARG A 47 -16.62 -33.47 -9.86
N THR A 48 -16.99 -33.12 -8.64
CA THR A 48 -18.33 -33.43 -8.12
C THR A 48 -19.41 -32.82 -8.99
N GLY A 49 -20.41 -33.62 -9.37
CA GLY A 49 -21.51 -33.21 -10.23
C GLY A 49 -21.10 -32.94 -11.68
N ASN A 50 -20.00 -33.54 -12.17
CA ASN A 50 -19.48 -33.28 -13.52
C ASN A 50 -19.30 -31.77 -13.79
N LEU A 51 -18.84 -31.04 -12.77
CA LEU A 51 -18.76 -29.58 -12.81
C LEU A 51 -17.92 -29.09 -14.00
N THR A 52 -18.57 -28.33 -14.88
CA THR A 52 -17.97 -27.71 -16.06
C THR A 52 -18.07 -26.19 -15.96
N TRP A 53 -17.17 -25.52 -16.66
CA TRP A 53 -17.18 -24.08 -16.77
C TRP A 53 -16.74 -23.61 -18.15
N VAL A 54 -17.25 -22.45 -18.54
CA VAL A 54 -16.78 -21.70 -19.70
C VAL A 54 -16.17 -20.40 -19.18
N LEU A 55 -14.92 -20.16 -19.58
CA LEU A 55 -14.13 -19.00 -19.17
C LEU A 55 -13.86 -18.14 -20.39
N THR A 56 -14.21 -16.86 -20.31
CA THR A 56 -13.82 -15.85 -21.29
C THR A 56 -13.01 -14.77 -20.60
N PRO A 57 -12.40 -13.82 -21.33
CA PRO A 57 -11.71 -12.69 -20.71
C PRO A 57 -12.61 -11.77 -19.87
N HIS A 58 -13.94 -11.89 -19.95
CA HIS A 58 -14.88 -11.00 -19.24
C HIS A 58 -15.97 -11.73 -18.45
N SER A 59 -16.05 -13.06 -18.53
CA SER A 59 -17.13 -13.82 -17.92
C SER A 59 -16.74 -15.21 -17.45
N ILE A 60 -17.53 -15.71 -16.50
CA ILE A 60 -17.51 -17.09 -16.01
C ILE A 60 -18.93 -17.63 -16.11
N SER A 61 -19.07 -18.84 -16.65
CA SER A 61 -20.32 -19.60 -16.65
C SER A 61 -20.07 -20.99 -16.09
N LEU A 62 -20.87 -21.44 -15.13
CA LEU A 62 -20.75 -22.78 -14.52
C LEU A 62 -21.99 -23.62 -14.73
N ASN A 63 -21.78 -24.93 -14.90
CA ASN A 63 -22.80 -25.94 -15.00
C ASN A 63 -22.40 -27.22 -14.28
N TRP A 64 -23.35 -27.87 -13.64
CA TRP A 64 -23.15 -29.17 -13.00
C TRP A 64 -24.47 -29.94 -12.91
N GLU A 65 -24.33 -31.23 -12.74
CA GLU A 65 -25.39 -32.21 -12.53
C GLU A 65 -25.58 -32.49 -11.04
N GLY A 66 -26.79 -32.92 -10.67
CA GLY A 66 -27.13 -33.25 -9.30
C GLY A 66 -27.30 -32.03 -8.38
N GLN A 67 -27.02 -32.22 -7.09
CA GLN A 67 -27.29 -31.27 -6.01
C GLN A 67 -26.26 -30.14 -5.97
N ASP A 68 -26.72 -28.89 -5.87
CA ASP A 68 -25.89 -27.69 -5.91
C ASP A 68 -24.91 -27.62 -4.74
N PHE A 69 -25.35 -27.99 -3.55
CA PHE A 69 -24.49 -28.03 -2.36
C PHE A 69 -23.25 -28.90 -2.57
N ALA A 70 -23.41 -30.09 -3.16
CA ALA A 70 -22.29 -31.03 -3.32
C ALA A 70 -21.23 -30.49 -4.29
N ALA A 71 -21.67 -29.89 -5.41
CA ALA A 71 -20.78 -29.28 -6.39
C ALA A 71 -20.05 -28.05 -5.80
N LEU A 72 -20.77 -27.17 -5.12
CA LEU A 72 -20.20 -25.94 -4.53
C LEU A 72 -19.30 -26.23 -3.32
N ASP A 73 -19.67 -27.17 -2.45
CA ASP A 73 -18.84 -27.57 -1.31
C ASP A 73 -17.51 -28.19 -1.77
N TRP A 74 -17.56 -29.04 -2.80
CA TRP A 74 -16.34 -29.55 -3.44
C TRP A 74 -15.49 -28.41 -4.01
N LEU A 75 -16.10 -27.51 -4.80
CA LEU A 75 -15.41 -26.39 -5.42
C LEU A 75 -14.70 -25.52 -4.37
N LEU A 76 -15.38 -25.16 -3.29
CA LEU A 76 -14.81 -24.33 -2.23
C LEU A 76 -13.70 -25.06 -1.47
N LYS A 77 -13.85 -26.34 -1.15
CA LYS A 77 -12.80 -27.14 -0.50
C LYS A 77 -11.56 -27.27 -1.38
N GLN A 78 -11.73 -27.42 -2.70
CA GLN A 78 -10.60 -27.48 -3.63
C GLN A 78 -9.97 -26.10 -3.88
N SER A 79 -10.74 -25.02 -3.76
CA SER A 79 -10.27 -23.65 -3.94
C SER A 79 -9.47 -23.13 -2.74
N PHE A 80 -9.91 -23.50 -1.55
CA PHE A 80 -9.47 -22.95 -0.27
C PHE A 80 -8.87 -24.06 0.60
N GLN A 81 -7.57 -24.27 0.47
CA GLN A 81 -6.85 -25.31 1.18
C GLN A 81 -5.96 -24.71 2.28
N ILE A 82 -5.29 -25.59 3.03
CA ILE A 82 -4.29 -25.28 4.04
C ILE A 82 -3.08 -26.14 3.74
N SER A 83 -1.87 -25.55 3.73
CA SER A 83 -0.64 -26.29 3.51
C SER A 83 -0.20 -27.07 4.76
N ASP A 84 0.75 -27.99 4.61
CA ASP A 84 1.34 -28.71 5.75
C ASP A 84 2.00 -27.79 6.78
N GLU A 85 2.44 -26.60 6.34
CA GLU A 85 2.96 -25.55 7.21
C GLU A 85 1.87 -24.78 7.98
N GLY A 86 0.59 -25.05 7.70
CA GLY A 86 -0.53 -24.32 8.30
C GLY A 86 -0.78 -22.96 7.65
N LEU A 87 -0.30 -22.74 6.43
CA LEU A 87 -0.54 -21.51 5.67
C LEU A 87 -1.82 -21.61 4.85
N ILE A 88 -2.45 -20.46 4.58
CA ILE A 88 -3.63 -20.43 3.69
C ILE A 88 -3.13 -20.72 2.27
N PHE A 89 -3.69 -21.74 1.65
CA PHE A 89 -3.30 -22.21 0.32
C PHE A 89 -4.44 -21.92 -0.66
N LEU A 90 -4.27 -20.87 -1.47
CA LEU A 90 -5.27 -20.42 -2.45
C LEU A 90 -4.96 -21.03 -3.83
N THR A 91 -5.76 -21.98 -4.27
CA THR A 91 -5.49 -22.74 -5.51
C THR A 91 -5.30 -21.84 -6.73
N GLY A 92 -6.08 -20.77 -6.87
CA GLY A 92 -5.98 -19.84 -7.99
C GLY A 92 -4.64 -19.09 -8.12
N LEU A 93 -3.80 -19.08 -7.09
CA LEU A 93 -2.48 -18.46 -7.16
C LEU A 93 -1.35 -19.41 -7.59
N ASN A 94 -1.66 -20.69 -7.86
CA ASN A 94 -0.66 -21.76 -8.01
C ASN A 94 0.42 -21.71 -6.90
N PRO A 95 0.02 -21.88 -5.63
CA PRO A 95 0.92 -21.71 -4.49
C PRO A 95 2.13 -22.65 -4.48
N LYS A 96 2.10 -23.77 -5.22
CA LYS A 96 3.29 -24.63 -5.41
C LYS A 96 4.42 -23.92 -6.15
N ALA A 97 4.11 -22.93 -6.97
CA ALA A 97 5.07 -22.08 -7.68
C ALA A 97 5.45 -20.81 -6.90
N ILE A 98 4.90 -20.60 -5.69
CA ILE A 98 5.11 -19.39 -4.90
C ILE A 98 6.14 -19.66 -3.79
N HIS A 99 7.14 -18.78 -3.68
CA HIS A 99 8.10 -18.80 -2.57
C HIS A 99 7.42 -18.65 -1.20
N ILE A 100 7.97 -19.34 -0.20
CA ILE A 100 7.38 -19.43 1.14
C ILE A 100 7.15 -18.05 1.78
N GLU A 101 8.03 -17.08 1.54
CA GLU A 101 7.93 -15.71 2.03
C GLU A 101 6.63 -15.04 1.55
N ARG A 102 6.32 -15.17 0.26
CA ARG A 102 5.08 -14.62 -0.33
C ARG A 102 3.85 -15.36 0.21
N GLN A 103 3.93 -16.68 0.43
CA GLN A 103 2.83 -17.43 1.06
C GLN A 103 2.54 -16.93 2.48
N ILE A 104 3.59 -16.66 3.27
CA ILE A 104 3.45 -16.11 4.63
C ILE A 104 2.80 -14.74 4.59
N ILE A 105 3.23 -13.86 3.67
CA ILE A 105 2.65 -12.52 3.52
C ILE A 105 1.18 -12.58 3.10
N ILE A 106 0.81 -13.47 2.17
CA ILE A 106 -0.60 -13.67 1.78
C ILE A 106 -1.40 -14.15 2.99
N HIS A 107 -0.91 -15.16 3.72
CA HIS A 107 -1.57 -15.66 4.92
C HIS A 107 -1.77 -14.56 5.97
N GLN A 108 -0.71 -13.82 6.30
CA GLN A 108 -0.75 -12.72 7.28
C GLN A 108 -1.64 -11.56 6.79
N GLY A 109 -1.59 -11.25 5.50
CA GLY A 109 -2.45 -10.26 4.87
C GLY A 109 -3.92 -10.63 4.98
N ILE A 110 -4.30 -11.88 4.63
CA ILE A 110 -5.68 -12.36 4.72
C ILE A 110 -6.18 -12.34 6.16
N THR A 111 -5.38 -12.88 7.10
CA THR A 111 -5.74 -12.90 8.53
C THR A 111 -5.74 -11.51 9.16
N GLY A 112 -4.94 -10.58 8.63
CA GLY A 112 -4.93 -9.18 9.03
C GLY A 112 -6.05 -8.33 8.43
N THR A 113 -6.76 -8.80 7.39
CA THR A 113 -7.74 -8.00 6.62
C THR A 113 -9.12 -8.64 6.60
N PHE A 114 -9.27 -9.80 5.94
CA PHE A 114 -10.56 -10.51 5.81
C PHE A 114 -10.87 -11.29 7.09
N LEU A 115 -9.91 -12.05 7.62
CA LEU A 115 -10.14 -13.10 8.60
C LEU A 115 -9.63 -12.76 10.02
N GLN A 116 -9.85 -11.52 10.45
CA GLN A 116 -9.31 -11.00 11.72
C GLN A 116 -9.86 -11.68 12.98
N HIS A 117 -11.13 -12.12 12.94
CA HIS A 117 -11.79 -12.68 14.11
C HIS A 117 -11.65 -14.21 14.16
N ASN A 118 -11.33 -14.76 15.33
CA ASN A 118 -11.19 -16.20 15.59
C ASN A 118 -12.48 -17.03 15.35
N LYS A 119 -13.58 -16.38 14.98
CA LYS A 119 -14.83 -17.05 14.60
C LYS A 119 -14.75 -17.56 13.16
N PHE A 120 -14.03 -16.82 12.31
CA PHE A 120 -13.92 -17.08 10.88
C PHE A 120 -12.54 -17.66 10.50
N PHE A 121 -11.60 -17.67 11.45
CA PHE A 121 -10.27 -18.27 11.32
C PHE A 121 -9.92 -19.04 12.59
N LYS A 122 -9.76 -20.36 12.48
CA LYS A 122 -9.33 -21.22 13.56
C LYS A 122 -7.86 -21.55 13.36
N PHE A 123 -7.08 -21.44 14.42
CA PHE A 123 -5.64 -21.71 14.39
C PHE A 123 -5.23 -22.59 15.58
N SER A 124 -4.19 -23.40 15.40
CA SER A 124 -3.65 -24.30 16.42
C SER A 124 -2.66 -23.57 17.32
N ASP A 125 -1.58 -23.09 16.72
CA ASP A 125 -0.40 -22.58 17.37
C ASP A 125 0.21 -21.43 16.57
N LYS A 126 1.16 -20.72 17.18
CA LYS A 126 1.96 -19.72 16.50
C LYS A 126 3.26 -20.38 16.02
N LYS A 127 3.58 -20.21 14.75
CA LYS A 127 4.82 -20.69 14.14
C LYS A 127 5.74 -19.52 13.85
N LEU A 128 7.04 -19.76 14.03
CA LEU A 128 8.11 -18.85 13.66
C LEU A 128 8.78 -19.35 12.39
N LYS A 129 9.01 -18.47 11.42
CA LYS A 129 9.81 -18.77 10.23
C LYS A 129 10.96 -17.79 10.13
N SER A 130 12.13 -18.33 9.83
CA SER A 130 13.32 -17.55 9.50
C SER A 130 13.31 -17.20 8.01
N ILE A 131 13.54 -15.95 7.67
CA ILE A 131 13.66 -15.43 6.31
C ILE A 131 14.99 -14.69 6.20
N ILE A 132 15.78 -14.96 5.16
CA ILE A 132 17.03 -14.25 4.93
C ILE A 132 16.78 -13.11 3.95
N VAL A 133 17.11 -11.89 4.33
CA VAL A 133 17.09 -10.71 3.45
C VAL A 133 18.45 -10.02 3.55
N ASP A 134 19.13 -9.89 2.40
CA ASP A 134 20.48 -9.34 2.29
C ASP A 134 21.49 -9.90 3.31
N GLY A 135 21.45 -11.22 3.53
CA GLY A 135 22.34 -11.90 4.48
C GLY A 135 22.00 -11.69 5.95
N ARG A 136 20.94 -10.94 6.28
CA ARG A 136 20.41 -10.80 7.65
C ARG A 136 19.20 -11.71 7.84
N GLN A 137 19.11 -12.27 9.04
CA GLN A 137 18.04 -13.18 9.41
C GLN A 137 16.86 -12.41 10.01
N PHE A 138 15.67 -12.59 9.46
CA PHE A 138 14.41 -12.05 9.96
C PHE A 138 13.56 -13.19 10.50
N VAL A 139 12.90 -12.96 11.64
CA VAL A 139 11.95 -13.91 12.19
C VAL A 139 10.55 -13.36 11.97
N THR A 140 9.71 -14.11 11.28
CA THR A 140 8.29 -13.79 11.09
C THR A 140 7.43 -14.79 11.85
N GLU A 141 6.43 -14.28 12.58
CA GLU A 141 5.45 -15.08 13.32
C GLU A 141 4.12 -15.13 12.56
N TYR A 142 3.52 -16.31 12.45
CA TYR A 142 2.16 -16.46 11.92
C TYR A 142 1.35 -17.51 12.70
N LYS A 143 0.02 -17.43 12.59
CA LYS A 143 -0.91 -18.37 13.26
C LYS A 143 -1.22 -19.53 12.32
N SER A 144 -0.79 -20.75 12.67
CA SER A 144 -1.01 -21.95 11.87
C SER A 144 -2.51 -22.25 11.72
N ALA A 145 -3.04 -22.17 10.50
CA ALA A 145 -4.45 -22.35 10.20
C ALA A 145 -4.90 -23.81 10.39
N MET A 146 -6.05 -24.02 11.02
CA MET A 146 -6.74 -25.32 11.07
C MET A 146 -7.97 -25.33 10.17
N SER A 147 -8.70 -24.22 10.12
CA SER A 147 -9.84 -24.03 9.23
C SER A 147 -10.22 -22.56 9.11
N TYR A 148 -10.90 -22.19 8.03
CA TYR A 148 -11.41 -20.84 7.83
C TYR A 148 -12.73 -20.80 7.06
N ALA A 149 -13.47 -19.70 7.22
CA ALA A 149 -14.88 -19.61 6.82
C ALA A 149 -15.16 -19.91 5.34
N HIS A 150 -14.23 -19.57 4.44
CA HIS A 150 -14.37 -19.80 3.00
C HIS A 150 -14.58 -21.28 2.65
N GLN A 151 -13.95 -22.19 3.39
CA GLN A 151 -13.99 -23.64 3.15
C GLN A 151 -15.37 -24.26 3.40
N HIS A 152 -16.26 -23.56 4.10
CA HIS A 152 -17.54 -24.08 4.55
C HIS A 152 -18.72 -23.20 4.11
N PHE A 153 -18.47 -22.24 3.20
CA PHE A 153 -19.48 -21.24 2.83
C PHE A 153 -20.60 -21.80 1.94
N ALA A 154 -20.45 -22.99 1.35
CA ALA A 154 -21.50 -23.63 0.54
C ALA A 154 -22.84 -23.74 1.29
N LYS A 155 -22.80 -23.95 2.61
CA LYS A 155 -23.99 -23.98 3.49
C LYS A 155 -24.75 -22.65 3.57
N LYS A 156 -24.15 -21.56 3.10
CA LYS A 156 -24.76 -20.23 3.03
C LYS A 156 -25.23 -19.88 1.62
N LEU A 157 -24.80 -20.62 0.60
CA LEU A 157 -25.22 -20.46 -0.79
C LEU A 157 -26.43 -21.33 -1.12
N CYS A 158 -26.65 -22.42 -0.39
CA CYS A 158 -27.72 -23.37 -0.64
C CYS A 158 -28.76 -23.39 0.48
N ASP A 159 -29.98 -23.78 0.14
CA ASP A 159 -31.06 -24.05 1.09
C ASP A 159 -30.90 -25.40 1.81
N GLU A 160 -31.86 -25.76 2.67
CA GLU A 160 -31.86 -27.02 3.42
C GLU A 160 -32.00 -28.27 2.52
N SER A 161 -32.56 -28.10 1.31
CA SER A 161 -32.62 -29.16 0.29
C SER A 161 -31.33 -29.25 -0.53
N GLY A 162 -30.37 -28.35 -0.29
CA GLY A 162 -29.10 -28.23 -0.99
C GLY A 162 -29.20 -27.71 -2.41
N GLN A 163 -30.26 -26.97 -2.73
CA GLN A 163 -30.39 -26.20 -3.98
C GLN A 163 -29.83 -24.80 -3.78
N LEU A 164 -29.30 -24.20 -4.84
CA LEU A 164 -28.79 -22.83 -4.84
C LEU A 164 -29.93 -21.87 -4.49
N LEU A 165 -29.67 -20.99 -3.51
CA LEU A 165 -30.62 -19.96 -3.13
C LEU A 165 -30.99 -19.10 -4.35
N GLN A 166 -32.22 -18.63 -4.39
CA GLN A 166 -32.68 -17.65 -5.38
C GLN A 166 -32.75 -16.24 -4.77
N GLU A 167 -32.94 -16.18 -3.45
CA GLU A 167 -33.01 -14.93 -2.70
C GLU A 167 -31.61 -14.39 -2.35
N PRO A 168 -31.47 -13.05 -2.24
CA PRO A 168 -30.23 -12.43 -1.80
C PRO A 168 -29.76 -12.92 -0.42
N ILE A 169 -28.45 -13.01 -0.25
CA ILE A 169 -27.81 -13.42 0.99
C ILE A 169 -27.19 -12.19 1.64
N GLY A 170 -27.49 -12.00 2.93
CA GLY A 170 -26.85 -10.95 3.70
C GLY A 170 -25.36 -11.20 3.91
N ILE A 171 -24.56 -10.27 3.38
CA ILE A 171 -23.10 -10.29 3.38
C ILE A 171 -22.53 -9.88 4.74
N VAL A 172 -21.44 -10.54 5.10
CA VAL A 172 -20.74 -10.39 6.38
C VAL A 172 -19.42 -9.66 6.17
N GLY A 173 -18.97 -8.90 7.17
CA GLY A 173 -17.82 -8.01 7.02
C GLY A 173 -16.49 -8.69 6.65
N TRP A 174 -16.32 -9.99 6.93
CA TRP A 174 -15.12 -10.73 6.47
C TRP A 174 -15.19 -11.10 4.99
N LEU A 175 -16.39 -11.20 4.40
CA LEU A 175 -16.59 -11.51 2.98
C LEU A 175 -16.47 -10.24 2.12
N TYR A 176 -16.92 -9.11 2.67
CA TYR A 176 -16.77 -7.79 2.07
C TYR A 176 -16.19 -6.84 3.13
N PRO A 177 -14.85 -6.71 3.19
CA PRO A 177 -14.20 -5.82 4.16
C PRO A 177 -14.71 -4.38 4.03
N GLY A 178 -15.36 -3.87 5.09
CA GLY A 178 -15.98 -2.55 5.10
C GLY A 178 -17.48 -2.53 4.80
N ALA A 179 -18.12 -3.67 4.53
CA ALA A 179 -19.58 -3.79 4.60
C ALA A 179 -20.01 -3.75 6.07
N VAL A 180 -20.66 -2.66 6.47
CA VAL A 180 -21.21 -2.47 7.82
C VAL A 180 -22.73 -2.44 7.72
N VAL A 181 -23.40 -3.10 8.67
CA VAL A 181 -24.82 -2.92 8.94
C VAL A 181 -25.03 -1.46 9.36
N ARG A 182 -25.69 -0.66 8.52
CA ARG A 182 -25.75 0.81 8.71
C ARG A 182 -26.39 1.24 10.04
N HIS A 183 -27.25 0.42 10.63
CA HIS A 183 -27.85 0.67 11.94
C HIS A 183 -27.92 -0.61 12.81
N SER A 184 -27.26 -0.60 13.97
CA SER A 184 -27.27 -1.72 14.93
C SER A 184 -28.66 -2.04 15.50
N ALA A 185 -29.57 -1.06 15.52
CA ALA A 185 -30.96 -1.23 15.92
C ALA A 185 -31.82 -1.96 14.85
N PHE A 186 -31.39 -1.97 13.58
CA PHE A 186 -32.10 -2.61 12.47
C PHE A 186 -31.16 -3.52 11.66
N PRO A 187 -30.59 -4.55 12.30
CA PRO A 187 -29.51 -5.32 11.70
C PRO A 187 -29.95 -6.18 10.50
N LYS A 188 -31.25 -6.46 10.39
CA LYS A 188 -31.84 -7.18 9.26
C LYS A 188 -32.18 -6.26 8.07
N GLN A 189 -32.53 -5.00 8.31
CA GLN A 189 -33.03 -4.08 7.26
C GLN A 189 -31.92 -3.26 6.59
N THR A 190 -30.75 -3.17 7.21
CA THR A 190 -29.61 -2.38 6.72
C THR A 190 -28.41 -3.25 6.35
N LYS A 191 -28.63 -4.56 6.27
CA LYS A 191 -27.61 -5.52 5.90
C LYS A 191 -27.35 -5.40 4.41
N PHE A 192 -26.08 -5.33 4.03
CA PHE A 192 -25.69 -5.43 2.63
C PHE A 192 -26.02 -6.84 2.15
N GLU A 193 -26.76 -6.96 1.05
CA GLU A 193 -27.22 -8.23 0.48
C GLU A 193 -26.72 -8.36 -0.94
N GLU A 194 -26.37 -9.58 -1.34
CA GLU A 194 -25.93 -9.90 -2.70
C GLU A 194 -26.59 -11.18 -3.18
N LYS A 195 -26.72 -11.31 -4.50
CA LYS A 195 -27.15 -12.57 -5.09
C LYS A 195 -26.14 -13.69 -4.80
N PRO A 196 -26.56 -14.96 -4.74
CA PRO A 196 -25.66 -16.07 -4.44
C PRO A 196 -24.44 -16.18 -5.36
N GLU A 197 -24.58 -15.87 -6.65
CA GLU A 197 -23.46 -15.82 -7.59
C GLU A 197 -22.41 -14.76 -7.22
N TYR A 198 -22.82 -13.57 -6.80
CA TYR A 198 -21.90 -12.50 -6.40
C TYR A 198 -21.33 -12.75 -5.00
N ALA A 199 -22.11 -13.34 -4.09
CA ALA A 199 -21.60 -13.81 -2.80
C ALA A 199 -20.52 -14.90 -2.97
N LEU A 200 -20.71 -15.81 -3.93
CA LEU A 200 -19.69 -16.78 -4.33
C LEU A 200 -18.45 -16.07 -4.87
N ALA A 201 -18.61 -15.11 -5.80
CA ALA A 201 -17.48 -14.34 -6.33
C ALA A 201 -16.68 -13.62 -5.24
N LEU A 202 -17.36 -13.02 -4.26
CA LEU A 202 -16.71 -12.32 -3.15
C LEU A 202 -15.79 -13.21 -2.30
N LEU A 203 -16.05 -14.52 -2.23
CA LEU A 203 -15.15 -15.46 -1.53
C LEU A 203 -13.76 -15.50 -2.17
N PHE A 204 -13.66 -15.22 -3.46
CA PHE A 204 -12.41 -15.30 -4.20
C PHE A 204 -11.66 -13.98 -4.28
N VAL A 205 -12.17 -12.91 -3.65
CA VAL A 205 -11.45 -11.63 -3.54
C VAL A 205 -10.03 -11.81 -3.01
N PRO A 206 -9.78 -12.61 -1.95
CA PRO A 206 -8.42 -12.80 -1.44
C PRO A 206 -7.43 -13.39 -2.44
N VAL A 207 -7.91 -14.06 -3.48
CA VAL A 207 -7.08 -14.67 -4.53
C VAL A 207 -6.55 -13.60 -5.50
N ALA A 208 -7.35 -12.58 -5.82
CA ALA A 208 -6.95 -11.52 -6.73
C ALA A 208 -6.26 -10.33 -6.03
N CYS A 209 -6.52 -10.10 -4.75
CA CYS A 209 -5.96 -8.95 -4.06
C CYS A 209 -4.47 -9.08 -3.74
N HIS A 210 -3.82 -7.94 -3.56
CA HIS A 210 -2.43 -7.84 -3.12
C HIS A 210 -2.33 -7.35 -1.68
N TYR A 211 -1.30 -7.82 -0.98
CA TYR A 211 -1.10 -7.56 0.44
C TYR A 211 0.28 -6.95 0.68
N PHE A 212 0.33 -5.86 1.44
CA PHE A 212 1.58 -5.22 1.83
C PHE A 212 1.66 -5.05 3.34
N ILE A 213 2.88 -5.05 3.85
CA ILE A 213 3.24 -4.79 5.24
C ILE A 213 3.57 -3.31 5.37
N LEU A 214 2.79 -2.61 6.20
CA LEU A 214 3.04 -1.24 6.60
C LEU A 214 3.52 -1.23 8.06
N ARG A 215 4.71 -0.67 8.29
CA ARG A 215 5.30 -0.50 9.62
C ARG A 215 5.41 0.97 9.99
N SER A 216 5.28 1.25 11.28
CA SER A 216 5.55 2.59 11.78
C SER A 216 7.05 2.88 11.81
N HIS A 217 7.45 4.06 11.34
CA HIS A 217 8.80 4.58 11.45
C HIS A 217 9.23 4.93 12.88
N THR A 218 8.29 5.02 13.82
CA THR A 218 8.54 5.30 15.24
C THR A 218 8.35 4.07 16.13
N LYS A 219 7.58 3.07 15.68
CA LYS A 219 7.32 1.82 16.39
C LYS A 219 7.39 0.64 15.42
N PRO A 220 8.60 0.20 15.01
CA PRO A 220 8.77 -0.79 13.94
C PRO A 220 8.10 -2.14 14.22
N GLN A 221 7.90 -2.51 15.49
CA GLN A 221 7.17 -3.74 15.86
C GLN A 221 5.67 -3.68 15.51
N SER A 222 5.09 -2.47 15.44
CA SER A 222 3.70 -2.28 15.03
C SER A 222 3.52 -2.58 13.55
N THR A 223 2.74 -3.62 13.26
CA THR A 223 2.52 -4.11 11.90
C THR A 223 1.06 -3.92 11.52
N ASN A 224 0.83 -3.22 10.42
CA ASN A 224 -0.46 -3.14 9.74
C ASN A 224 -0.36 -3.78 8.36
N TYR A 225 -1.48 -4.31 7.89
CA TYR A 225 -1.58 -4.91 6.56
C TYR A 225 -2.44 -4.03 5.68
N ILE A 226 -1.94 -3.75 4.48
CA ILE A 226 -2.64 -3.01 3.45
C ILE A 226 -3.19 -4.00 2.43
N LEU A 227 -4.47 -3.86 2.13
CA LEU A 227 -5.15 -4.60 1.07
C LEU A 227 -5.23 -3.72 -0.17
N VAL A 228 -4.77 -4.23 -1.30
CA VAL A 228 -4.91 -3.60 -2.62
C VAL A 228 -5.89 -4.42 -3.46
N VAL A 229 -6.97 -3.77 -3.89
CA VAL A 229 -8.03 -4.33 -4.73
C VAL A 229 -7.89 -3.76 -6.14
N PRO A 230 -7.57 -4.59 -7.15
CA PRO A 230 -7.40 -4.16 -8.54
C PRO A 230 -8.72 -3.80 -9.23
N GLU A 231 -8.70 -2.83 -10.15
CA GLU A 231 -9.76 -2.68 -11.16
C GLU A 231 -9.50 -3.63 -12.33
N VAL A 232 -10.02 -4.86 -12.22
CA VAL A 232 -9.88 -5.88 -13.26
C VAL A 232 -10.87 -5.64 -14.39
N ASN A 233 -10.36 -5.44 -15.59
CA ASN A 233 -11.15 -5.26 -16.81
C ASN A 233 -10.98 -6.42 -17.80
N ASN A 234 -9.99 -7.28 -17.61
CA ASN A 234 -9.76 -8.50 -18.39
C ASN A 234 -9.23 -9.60 -17.45
N LEU A 235 -10.00 -10.67 -17.29
CA LEU A 235 -9.73 -11.76 -16.36
C LEU A 235 -8.45 -12.53 -16.73
N GLU A 236 -8.24 -12.78 -18.01
CA GLU A 236 -7.13 -13.58 -18.51
C GLU A 236 -5.79 -12.84 -18.39
N PHE A 237 -5.74 -11.58 -18.84
CA PHE A 237 -4.52 -10.77 -18.71
C PHE A 237 -4.17 -10.52 -17.24
N TYR A 238 -5.17 -10.31 -16.39
CA TYR A 238 -4.93 -10.14 -14.96
C TYR A 238 -4.39 -11.42 -14.30
N ALA A 239 -4.94 -12.60 -14.66
CA ALA A 239 -4.44 -13.88 -14.17
C ALA A 239 -2.98 -14.11 -14.56
N GLN A 240 -2.62 -13.86 -15.82
CA GLN A 240 -1.24 -13.97 -16.30
C GLN A 240 -0.30 -13.07 -15.52
N HIS A 241 -0.71 -11.81 -15.26
CA HIS A 241 0.05 -10.91 -14.41
C HIS A 241 0.29 -11.51 -13.01
N CYS A 242 -0.77 -11.94 -12.32
CA CYS A 242 -0.68 -12.45 -10.95
C CYS A 242 0.23 -13.69 -10.81
N TRP A 243 0.21 -14.58 -11.81
CA TRP A 243 1.06 -15.78 -11.85
C TRP A 243 2.53 -15.44 -12.15
N ASN A 244 2.81 -14.35 -12.87
CA ASN A 244 4.16 -13.90 -13.18
C ASN A 244 4.85 -13.14 -12.03
N LEU A 245 4.16 -12.89 -10.91
CA LEU A 245 4.73 -12.26 -9.72
C LEU A 245 5.52 -13.21 -8.81
N SER A 246 5.94 -14.37 -9.32
CA SER A 246 6.70 -15.37 -8.56
C SER A 246 8.04 -14.83 -8.05
N ASN A 247 8.67 -13.88 -8.75
CA ASN A 247 10.01 -13.38 -8.42
C ASN A 247 10.05 -12.31 -7.30
N LEU A 248 8.92 -11.97 -6.68
CA LEU A 248 8.91 -11.00 -5.59
C LEU A 248 9.43 -11.61 -4.29
N SER A 249 10.40 -10.93 -3.68
CA SER A 249 11.03 -11.30 -2.42
C SER A 249 10.34 -10.65 -1.22
N TYR A 250 10.64 -11.10 0.01
CA TYR A 250 10.00 -10.59 1.23
C TYR A 250 10.02 -9.05 1.35
N ARG A 251 11.15 -8.42 1.01
CA ARG A 251 11.32 -6.95 1.04
C ARG A 251 10.36 -6.20 0.08
N ASP A 252 9.93 -6.84 -1.01
CA ASP A 252 9.08 -6.21 -2.01
C ASP A 252 7.66 -5.97 -1.50
N PHE A 253 7.28 -6.61 -0.40
CA PHE A 253 5.96 -6.46 0.23
C PHE A 253 5.92 -5.40 1.32
N HIS A 254 7.00 -4.68 1.59
CA HIS A 254 7.02 -3.57 2.52
C HIS A 254 6.69 -2.24 1.82
N VAL A 255 5.90 -1.40 2.51
CA VAL A 255 5.44 -0.08 2.03
C VAL A 255 5.50 0.95 3.15
N SER A 256 5.65 2.21 2.76
CA SER A 256 5.79 3.37 3.66
C SER A 256 4.47 4.08 3.95
N SER A 257 3.47 3.92 3.08
CA SER A 257 2.14 4.51 3.22
C SER A 257 1.06 3.70 2.51
N LEU A 258 -0.21 4.03 2.78
CA LEU A 258 -1.35 3.43 2.09
C LEU A 258 -1.26 3.62 0.57
N ARG A 259 -0.88 4.81 0.11
CA ARG A 259 -0.81 5.14 -1.31
C ARG A 259 0.46 4.60 -1.98
N ASP A 260 1.54 4.46 -1.22
CA ASP A 260 2.74 3.74 -1.67
C ASP A 260 2.40 2.30 -2.07
N ALA A 261 1.57 1.60 -1.28
CA ALA A 261 1.12 0.24 -1.62
C ALA A 261 0.40 0.17 -2.98
N GLY A 262 -0.53 1.09 -3.23
CA GLY A 262 -1.28 1.08 -4.49
C GLY A 262 -0.42 1.51 -5.68
N LEU A 263 0.44 2.52 -5.54
CA LEU A 263 1.35 2.92 -6.62
C LEU A 263 2.42 1.86 -6.89
N LYS A 264 2.93 1.18 -5.85
CA LYS A 264 3.84 0.04 -5.99
C LYS A 264 3.19 -1.10 -6.77
N PHE A 265 1.94 -1.44 -6.43
CA PHE A 265 1.15 -2.42 -7.16
C PHE A 265 0.99 -2.02 -8.63
N LEU A 266 0.46 -0.83 -8.90
CA LEU A 266 0.19 -0.35 -10.27
C LEU A 266 1.46 -0.18 -11.12
N THR A 267 2.62 0.08 -10.51
CA THR A 267 3.88 0.23 -11.27
C THR A 267 4.69 -1.05 -11.42
N ASN A 268 4.57 -2.01 -10.50
CA ASN A 268 5.12 -3.35 -10.69
C ASN A 268 4.42 -4.08 -11.85
N GLU A 269 3.11 -3.85 -12.03
CA GLU A 269 2.34 -4.29 -13.21
C GLU A 269 2.96 -3.81 -14.53
N ALA A 270 3.43 -2.56 -14.57
CA ALA A 270 4.02 -1.95 -15.76
C ALA A 270 5.45 -2.43 -16.07
N ALA A 271 6.09 -3.19 -15.17
CA ALA A 271 7.46 -3.68 -15.33
C ALA A 271 7.53 -5.10 -15.92
N ILE A 272 6.46 -5.88 -15.79
CA ILE A 272 6.34 -7.17 -16.49
C ILE A 272 6.07 -6.84 -17.97
N GLN A 273 6.84 -7.43 -18.89
CA GLN A 273 6.78 -7.19 -20.35
C GLN A 273 5.45 -7.64 -21.02
N ILE A 274 4.33 -7.60 -20.30
CA ILE A 274 3.01 -7.67 -20.89
C ILE A 274 2.80 -6.33 -21.60
N LYS A 275 2.69 -6.35 -22.93
CA LYS A 275 2.55 -5.16 -23.79
C LYS A 275 1.36 -4.24 -23.45
N GLN A 276 0.52 -4.60 -22.48
CA GLN A 276 -0.65 -3.86 -22.06
C GLN A 276 -0.73 -3.84 -20.53
N ASN A 277 -0.71 -2.64 -19.92
CA ASN A 277 -1.07 -2.47 -18.51
C ASN A 277 -2.49 -2.98 -18.31
N CYS A 278 -2.63 -4.14 -17.65
CA CYS A 278 -3.92 -4.78 -17.45
C CYS A 278 -4.76 -4.12 -16.34
N VAL A 279 -4.11 -3.37 -15.44
CA VAL A 279 -4.73 -2.60 -14.36
C VAL A 279 -4.18 -1.17 -14.34
N LYS A 280 -5.07 -0.17 -14.48
CA LYS A 280 -4.72 1.27 -14.37
C LYS A 280 -5.17 1.90 -13.07
N ARG A 281 -6.05 1.24 -12.33
CA ARG A 281 -6.65 1.78 -11.11
C ARG A 281 -6.74 0.70 -10.06
N CYS A 282 -6.61 1.08 -8.80
CA CYS A 282 -6.85 0.20 -7.67
C CYS A 282 -7.48 0.94 -6.50
N GLN A 283 -8.13 0.20 -5.61
CA GLN A 283 -8.55 0.69 -4.31
C GLN A 283 -7.67 0.07 -3.23
N VAL A 284 -7.23 0.90 -2.27
CA VAL A 284 -6.37 0.48 -1.17
C VAL A 284 -7.05 0.70 0.17
N PHE A 285 -6.87 -0.24 1.08
CA PHE A 285 -7.49 -0.24 2.39
C PHE A 285 -6.44 -0.48 3.48
N SER A 286 -6.49 0.31 4.54
CA SER A 286 -5.84 -0.01 5.81
C SER A 286 -6.88 -0.44 6.84
N PHE A 287 -6.49 -1.40 7.68
CA PHE A 287 -7.30 -1.86 8.80
C PHE A 287 -6.56 -1.57 10.09
N GLY A 288 -7.23 -0.87 11.00
CA GLY A 288 -6.67 -0.47 12.28
C GLY A 288 -7.68 -0.62 13.40
N THR A 289 -7.18 -0.69 14.61
CA THR A 289 -8.00 -0.84 15.81
C THR A 289 -8.56 0.52 16.22
N LEU A 290 -9.87 0.63 16.46
CA LEU A 290 -10.44 1.86 16.98
C LEU A 290 -10.27 1.91 18.51
N ILE A 291 -10.07 3.10 19.07
CA ILE A 291 -9.75 3.32 20.51
C ILE A 291 -10.78 2.66 21.46
N TRP A 292 -12.04 2.57 21.04
CA TRP A 292 -13.16 1.96 21.77
C TRP A 292 -13.46 0.47 21.46
N SER A 293 -12.72 -0.18 20.55
CA SER A 293 -12.94 -1.60 20.22
C SER A 293 -11.63 -2.26 19.78
N GLU A 294 -10.92 -2.85 20.74
CA GLU A 294 -9.62 -3.49 20.51
C GLU A 294 -9.71 -4.82 19.75
N GLN A 295 -10.89 -5.47 19.79
CA GLN A 295 -11.08 -6.82 19.25
C GLN A 295 -11.38 -6.86 17.74
N GLN A 296 -11.79 -5.74 17.14
CA GLN A 296 -12.13 -5.69 15.71
C GLN A 296 -11.42 -4.50 15.04
N LYS A 297 -10.50 -4.79 14.13
CA LYS A 297 -9.91 -3.73 13.31
C LYS A 297 -10.94 -3.31 12.26
N VAL A 298 -11.28 -2.03 12.27
CA VAL A 298 -12.19 -1.43 11.29
C VAL A 298 -11.35 -0.87 10.15
N ARG A 299 -11.97 -0.69 9.00
CA ARG A 299 -11.40 0.07 7.89
C ARG A 299 -11.07 1.49 8.38
N THR A 300 -9.79 1.80 8.52
CA THR A 300 -9.33 3.08 9.07
C THR A 300 -9.07 4.12 7.99
N GLU A 301 -8.61 3.69 6.81
CA GLU A 301 -8.35 4.59 5.69
C GLU A 301 -8.63 3.90 4.36
N THR A 302 -8.97 4.69 3.35
CA THR A 302 -9.07 4.24 1.96
C THR A 302 -8.61 5.31 1.01
N ALA A 303 -7.94 4.86 -0.05
CA ALA A 303 -7.73 5.65 -1.24
C ALA A 303 -8.13 4.85 -2.49
N THR A 304 -8.57 5.56 -3.52
CA THR A 304 -8.65 5.05 -4.89
C THR A 304 -7.55 5.74 -5.67
N LEU A 305 -6.76 4.98 -6.41
CA LEU A 305 -5.57 5.44 -7.12
C LEU A 305 -5.67 5.10 -8.58
N GLU A 306 -5.27 6.04 -9.43
CA GLU A 306 -5.20 5.87 -10.87
C GLU A 306 -3.78 6.18 -11.36
N LEU A 307 -3.22 5.28 -12.16
CA LEU A 307 -1.90 5.41 -12.73
C LEU A 307 -1.95 6.21 -14.02
N THR A 308 -1.78 7.52 -13.91
CA THR A 308 -1.51 8.40 -15.06
C THR A 308 -0.04 8.33 -15.45
N GLU A 309 0.31 8.82 -16.65
CA GLU A 309 1.72 8.90 -17.08
C GLU A 309 2.55 9.77 -16.14
N LYS A 310 2.03 10.94 -15.75
CA LYS A 310 2.66 11.85 -14.77
C LYS A 310 2.92 11.12 -13.45
N VAL A 311 1.89 10.49 -12.87
CA VAL A 311 2.03 9.76 -11.59
C VAL A 311 3.03 8.60 -11.72
N SER A 312 2.97 7.84 -12.82
CA SER A 312 3.90 6.73 -13.08
C SER A 312 5.35 7.21 -13.16
N PHE A 313 5.59 8.30 -13.88
CA PHE A 313 6.90 8.93 -14.02
C PHE A 313 7.46 9.34 -12.65
N TYR A 314 6.75 10.20 -11.91
CA TYR A 314 7.25 10.68 -10.62
C TYR A 314 7.43 9.57 -9.58
N TYR A 315 6.53 8.59 -9.54
CA TYR A 315 6.67 7.47 -8.61
C TYR A 315 7.88 6.59 -8.95
N LYS A 316 8.06 6.22 -10.23
CA LYS A 316 9.24 5.46 -10.67
C LYS A 316 10.54 6.24 -10.46
N PHE A 317 10.52 7.55 -10.76
CA PHE A 317 11.66 8.42 -10.55
C PHE A 317 12.02 8.57 -9.06
N SER A 318 11.02 8.66 -8.18
CA SER A 318 11.27 8.64 -6.73
C SER A 318 11.95 7.33 -6.30
N ARG A 319 11.54 6.18 -6.85
CA ARG A 319 12.16 4.88 -6.55
C ARG A 319 13.62 4.77 -6.99
N SER A 320 14.05 5.51 -8.01
CA SER A 320 15.48 5.60 -8.37
C SER A 320 16.26 6.58 -7.49
N CYS A 321 15.57 7.54 -6.85
CA CYS A 321 16.21 8.53 -5.99
C CYS A 321 16.44 8.04 -4.55
N PHE A 322 15.56 7.19 -4.03
CA PHE A 322 15.59 6.72 -2.64
C PHE A 322 16.00 5.24 -2.55
N SER A 323 16.61 4.84 -1.43
CA SER A 323 16.80 3.43 -1.13
C SER A 323 15.44 2.75 -0.95
N ASN A 324 15.27 1.55 -1.50
CA ASN A 324 14.00 0.84 -1.41
C ASN A 324 13.61 0.53 0.05
N TYR A 325 14.59 0.34 0.93
CA TYR A 325 14.40 0.09 2.37
C TYR A 325 15.71 0.26 3.13
N ARG A 326 15.58 0.27 4.46
CA ARG A 326 16.63 0.08 5.46
C ARG A 326 16.25 -1.04 6.41
N ILE A 327 17.26 -1.72 6.95
CA ILE A 327 17.09 -2.70 8.02
C ILE A 327 17.39 -1.97 9.33
N VAL A 328 16.44 -1.97 10.25
CA VAL A 328 16.58 -1.37 11.58
C VAL A 328 16.53 -2.45 12.66
N ASP A 329 17.33 -2.24 13.69
CA ASP A 329 17.42 -3.12 14.85
C ASP A 329 16.59 -2.49 15.97
N TYR A 330 15.64 -3.25 16.52
CA TYR A 330 14.74 -2.79 17.57
C TYR A 330 14.37 -3.96 18.48
N GLU A 331 14.56 -3.83 19.78
CA GLU A 331 14.29 -4.90 20.77
C GLU A 331 14.88 -6.28 20.38
N ASN A 332 16.15 -6.30 19.92
CA ASN A 332 16.86 -7.48 19.43
C ASN A 332 16.22 -8.19 18.22
N GLN A 333 15.38 -7.48 17.46
CA GLN A 333 14.78 -7.96 16.22
C GLN A 333 15.11 -7.04 15.04
N HIS A 334 15.17 -7.62 13.85
CA HIS A 334 15.39 -6.91 12.60
C HIS A 334 14.04 -6.56 11.95
N PHE A 335 13.90 -5.31 11.52
CA PHE A 335 12.72 -4.84 10.80
C PHE A 335 13.11 -4.15 9.48
N ILE A 336 12.28 -4.32 8.46
CA ILE A 336 12.40 -3.60 7.19
C ILE A 336 11.52 -2.36 7.27
N LEU A 337 12.15 -1.19 7.14
CA LEU A 337 11.46 0.09 6.96
C LEU A 337 11.76 0.60 5.55
N THR A 338 10.71 0.97 4.81
CA THR A 338 10.84 1.63 3.50
C THR A 338 11.16 3.11 3.68
N SER A 339 11.45 3.81 2.58
CA SER A 339 11.73 5.25 2.59
C SER A 339 10.53 6.05 3.11
N LEU A 340 10.77 6.92 4.11
CA LEU A 340 9.72 7.79 4.64
C LEU A 340 9.31 8.80 3.58
N VAL A 341 10.31 9.41 2.93
CA VAL A 341 10.10 10.42 1.88
C VAL A 341 9.34 9.83 0.70
N GLN A 342 9.65 8.60 0.28
CA GLN A 342 8.89 7.92 -0.78
C GLN A 342 7.41 7.77 -0.40
N GLY A 343 7.10 7.50 0.87
CA GLY A 343 5.72 7.43 1.36
C GLY A 343 4.97 8.75 1.28
N ILE A 344 5.67 9.86 1.55
CA ILE A 344 5.14 11.23 1.40
C ILE A 344 4.84 11.52 -0.07
N ILE A 345 5.82 11.25 -0.95
CA ILE A 345 5.68 11.43 -2.39
C ILE A 345 4.50 10.61 -2.91
N ALA A 346 4.42 9.33 -2.55
CA ALA A 346 3.32 8.47 -2.97
C ALA A 346 1.95 8.97 -2.48
N ASN A 347 1.91 9.53 -1.27
CA ASN A 347 0.69 10.12 -0.74
C ASN A 347 0.22 11.33 -1.55
N ASN A 348 1.14 12.23 -1.87
CA ASN A 348 0.86 13.41 -2.69
C ASN A 348 0.41 13.03 -4.09
N LEU A 349 1.18 12.17 -4.77
CA LEU A 349 0.86 11.71 -6.12
C LEU A 349 -0.52 11.03 -6.19
N GLY A 350 -0.85 10.21 -5.19
CA GLY A 350 -2.16 9.58 -5.10
C GLY A 350 -3.33 10.52 -4.79
N LEU A 351 -3.05 11.77 -4.39
CA LEU A 351 -4.04 12.85 -4.24
C LEU A 351 -4.06 13.79 -5.45
N GLY A 352 -3.22 13.55 -6.47
CA GLY A 352 -3.04 14.46 -7.61
C GLY A 352 -2.30 15.75 -7.24
N LEU A 353 -1.56 15.75 -6.13
CA LEU A 353 -0.76 16.88 -5.67
C LEU A 353 0.69 16.76 -6.16
N PRO A 354 1.44 17.88 -6.26
CA PRO A 354 2.87 17.85 -6.53
C PRO A 354 3.62 16.98 -5.52
N TRP A 355 4.66 16.28 -5.96
CA TRP A 355 5.40 15.32 -5.12
C TRP A 355 5.94 15.96 -3.82
N TRP A 356 6.24 17.25 -3.86
CA TRP A 356 6.81 18.06 -2.78
C TRP A 356 5.78 18.66 -1.80
N ASN A 357 4.48 18.52 -2.06
CA ASN A 357 3.44 19.15 -1.25
C ASN A 357 3.42 18.66 0.21
N ASP A 358 3.03 19.51 1.16
CA ASP A 358 2.81 19.18 2.59
C ASP A 358 4.01 18.58 3.34
N PHE A 359 5.22 18.64 2.78
CA PHE A 359 6.45 18.25 3.47
C PHE A 359 6.59 18.94 4.84
N GLY A 360 6.11 20.19 4.96
CA GLY A 360 6.20 20.97 6.18
C GLY A 360 5.42 20.41 7.36
N ASN A 361 4.28 19.74 7.15
CA ASN A 361 3.50 19.19 8.25
C ASN A 361 4.15 17.93 8.86
N ILE A 362 5.04 17.28 8.11
CA ILE A 362 5.73 16.05 8.53
C ILE A 362 7.06 16.39 9.21
N LEU A 363 7.75 17.42 8.70
CA LEU A 363 9.06 17.86 9.19
C LEU A 363 9.01 18.61 10.53
N THR A 364 7.83 19.02 11.02
CA THR A 364 7.70 19.63 12.36
C THR A 364 7.94 18.66 13.52
N SER A 365 8.00 17.36 13.27
CA SER A 365 8.40 16.35 14.25
C SER A 365 9.93 16.17 14.24
N SER A 366 10.59 16.46 15.36
CA SER A 366 12.06 16.33 15.49
C SER A 366 12.56 14.92 15.17
N ASN A 367 11.80 13.89 15.55
CA ASN A 367 12.19 12.50 15.33
C ASN A 367 12.06 12.07 13.86
N LEU A 368 11.10 12.64 13.12
CA LEU A 368 10.94 12.36 11.69
C LEU A 368 11.92 13.18 10.83
N PHE A 369 12.28 14.39 11.28
CA PHE A 369 13.24 15.23 10.57
C PHE A 369 14.59 14.52 10.37
N ASN A 370 15.15 13.91 11.42
CA ASN A 370 16.43 13.20 11.31
C ASN A 370 16.35 12.07 10.29
N GLN A 371 15.24 11.31 10.26
CA GLN A 371 15.05 10.25 9.28
C GLN A 371 14.96 10.78 7.84
N ILE A 372 14.30 11.92 7.63
CA ILE A 372 14.24 12.56 6.32
C ILE A 372 15.62 13.12 5.92
N ALA A 373 16.38 13.63 6.88
CA ALA A 373 17.71 14.17 6.66
C ALA A 373 18.74 13.09 6.26
N ASP A 374 18.49 11.82 6.55
CA ASP A 374 19.28 10.68 6.06
C ASP A 374 18.98 10.36 4.58
N GLU A 375 17.82 10.80 4.08
CA GLU A 375 17.37 10.64 2.70
C GLU A 375 17.66 11.88 1.83
N ASN A 376 18.49 12.80 2.33
CA ASN A 376 18.76 14.11 1.72
C ASN A 376 19.20 14.03 0.25
N GLN A 377 20.05 13.05 -0.09
CA GLN A 377 20.56 12.86 -1.44
C GLN A 377 19.42 12.52 -2.42
N GLY A 378 18.45 11.73 -1.99
CA GLY A 378 17.28 11.39 -2.80
C GLY A 378 16.38 12.61 -3.03
N ILE A 379 16.17 13.44 -2.01
CA ILE A 379 15.41 14.69 -2.14
C ILE A 379 16.14 15.66 -3.07
N TYR A 380 17.47 15.77 -2.95
CA TYR A 380 18.28 16.60 -3.81
C TYR A 380 18.17 16.16 -5.29
N MET A 381 18.29 14.86 -5.57
CA MET A 381 18.10 14.31 -6.93
C MET A 381 16.69 14.60 -7.47
N MET A 382 15.65 14.40 -6.63
CA MET A 382 14.28 14.78 -6.99
C MET A 382 14.18 16.26 -7.39
N ILE A 383 14.83 17.17 -6.68
CA ILE A 383 14.79 18.62 -7.01
C ILE A 383 15.50 18.92 -8.33
N GLN A 384 16.67 18.30 -8.56
CA GLN A 384 17.49 18.63 -9.72
C GLN A 384 16.90 18.11 -11.03
N GLU A 385 16.38 16.89 -11.01
CA GLU A 385 16.07 16.11 -12.22
C GLU A 385 14.55 15.95 -12.47
N SER A 386 13.69 16.34 -11.52
CA SER A 386 12.25 16.35 -11.77
C SER A 386 11.79 17.58 -12.55
N GLU A 387 10.65 17.44 -13.24
CA GLU A 387 9.97 18.57 -13.86
C GLU A 387 9.29 19.44 -12.80
N TRP A 388 9.35 20.76 -12.99
CA TRP A 388 8.72 21.73 -12.11
C TRP A 388 7.63 22.47 -12.89
N ASP A 389 6.44 22.57 -12.30
CA ASP A 389 5.32 23.27 -12.95
C ASP A 389 5.63 24.78 -13.10
N ILE A 390 6.48 25.33 -12.24
CA ILE A 390 6.94 26.73 -12.26
C ILE A 390 8.43 26.79 -11.91
N GLU A 391 9.27 27.31 -12.82
CA GLU A 391 10.73 27.37 -12.64
C GLU A 391 11.15 28.14 -11.37
N SER A 392 10.37 29.16 -11.00
CA SER A 392 10.62 29.97 -9.82
C SER A 392 10.54 29.18 -8.49
N GLN A 393 9.86 28.02 -8.47
CA GLN A 393 9.89 27.11 -7.31
C GLN A 393 11.29 26.50 -7.11
N LYS A 394 11.95 26.11 -8.21
CA LYS A 394 13.32 25.58 -8.18
C LYS A 394 14.33 26.66 -7.81
N LEU A 395 14.18 27.87 -8.37
CA LEU A 395 15.00 29.03 -8.01
C LEU A 395 14.85 29.38 -6.51
N PHE A 396 13.63 29.31 -5.98
CA PHE A 396 13.37 29.56 -4.55
C PHE A 396 14.15 28.58 -3.66
N ILE A 397 14.12 27.28 -4.00
CA ILE A 397 14.91 26.27 -3.27
C ILE A 397 16.41 26.58 -3.35
N LYS A 398 16.92 26.93 -4.53
CA LYS A 398 18.34 27.27 -4.69
C LYS A 398 18.73 28.50 -3.87
N ALA A 399 17.88 29.54 -3.82
CA ALA A 399 18.11 30.72 -2.96
C ALA A 399 18.15 30.33 -1.48
N CYS A 400 17.30 29.41 -1.03
CA CYS A 400 17.36 28.85 0.31
C CYS A 400 18.66 28.04 0.55
N HIS A 401 19.12 27.23 -0.41
CA HIS A 401 20.40 26.53 -0.30
C HIS A 401 21.58 27.50 -0.20
N GLU A 402 21.59 28.58 -0.97
CA GLU A 402 22.60 29.63 -0.89
C GLU A 402 22.60 30.29 0.50
N ALA A 403 21.41 30.60 1.03
CA ALA A 403 21.26 31.15 2.37
C ALA A 403 21.81 30.20 3.46
N LEU A 404 21.48 28.90 3.39
CA LEU A 404 22.00 27.89 4.30
C LEU A 404 23.52 27.78 4.22
N LYS A 405 24.09 27.80 3.01
CA LYS A 405 25.55 27.77 2.81
C LYS A 405 26.24 28.92 3.54
N VAL A 406 25.72 30.14 3.41
CA VAL A 406 26.29 31.32 4.07
C VAL A 406 26.11 31.25 5.59
N ILE A 407 24.93 30.84 6.08
CA ILE A 407 24.66 30.69 7.51
C ILE A 407 25.61 29.64 8.13
N TYR A 408 25.77 28.49 7.50
CA TYR A 408 26.66 27.44 7.98
C TYR A 408 28.12 27.86 7.93
N ALA A 409 28.56 28.56 6.87
CA ALA A 409 29.92 29.11 6.81
C ALA A 409 30.21 30.05 7.98
N LYS A 410 29.25 30.91 8.37
CA LYS A 410 29.36 31.78 9.55
C LYS A 410 29.41 31.00 10.87
N ILE A 411 28.77 29.84 10.95
CA ILE A 411 28.85 28.95 12.13
C ILE A 411 30.24 28.32 12.19
N TYR A 412 30.71 27.75 11.09
CA TYR A 412 32.06 27.15 11.01
C TYR A 412 33.15 28.17 11.34
N SER A 413 33.07 29.40 10.80
CA SER A 413 34.08 30.45 11.03
C SER A 413 34.15 30.91 12.50
N ARG A 414 33.09 30.69 13.29
CA ARG A 414 33.03 31.03 14.72
C ARG A 414 33.35 29.85 15.63
N THR A 415 33.43 28.64 15.08
CA THR A 415 33.70 27.41 15.82
C THR A 415 35.22 27.26 15.95
N LYS A 416 35.72 27.07 17.18
CA LYS A 416 37.17 26.90 17.40
C LYS A 416 37.65 25.55 16.86
N GLU A 417 38.96 25.42 16.65
CA GLU A 417 39.62 24.30 15.96
C GLU A 417 39.46 22.90 16.61
N ASN A 418 38.75 22.77 17.73
CA ASN A 418 38.40 21.50 18.38
C ASN A 418 36.95 21.45 18.89
N GLU A 419 36.09 22.36 18.43
CA GLU A 419 34.69 22.44 18.85
C GLU A 419 33.76 21.88 17.77
N TYR A 420 32.65 21.28 18.21
CA TYR A 420 31.61 20.78 17.31
C TYR A 420 30.76 21.95 16.78
N ALA A 421 30.72 22.13 15.46
CA ALA A 421 29.89 23.14 14.83
C ALA A 421 28.41 22.77 14.99
N GLN A 422 27.64 23.58 15.72
CA GLN A 422 26.24 23.28 16.09
C GLN A 422 25.23 23.52 14.96
N ILE A 423 25.42 22.88 13.80
CA ILE A 423 24.53 23.01 12.63
C ILE A 423 23.15 22.43 12.93
N GLU A 424 23.06 21.28 13.61
CA GLU A 424 21.79 20.65 13.95
C GLU A 424 20.93 21.55 14.84
N ARG A 425 21.58 22.30 15.74
CA ARG A 425 20.90 23.27 16.60
C ARG A 425 20.33 24.42 15.79
N GLU A 426 21.06 24.91 14.79
CA GLU A 426 20.56 25.94 13.89
C GLU A 426 19.40 25.42 13.03
N ASN A 427 19.51 24.21 12.48
CA ASN A 427 18.43 23.58 11.73
C ASN A 427 17.17 23.41 12.58
N THR A 428 17.31 22.94 13.82
CA THR A 428 16.19 22.81 14.76
C THR A 428 15.51 24.16 15.01
N LYS A 429 16.28 25.25 15.13
CA LYS A 429 15.71 26.60 15.28
C LYS A 429 14.95 27.04 14.03
N ILE A 430 15.55 26.89 12.85
CA ILE A 430 14.94 27.26 11.57
C ILE A 430 13.63 26.47 11.38
N ILE A 431 13.66 25.15 11.57
CA ILE A 431 12.50 24.26 11.48
C ILE A 431 11.42 24.66 12.48
N SER A 432 11.80 24.95 13.74
CA SER A 432 10.84 25.38 14.76
C SER A 432 10.16 26.69 14.41
N GLN A 433 10.91 27.67 13.90
CA GLN A 433 10.36 28.95 13.43
C GLN A 433 9.45 28.76 12.21
N LEU A 434 9.89 27.98 11.24
CA LEU A 434 9.14 27.67 10.03
C LEU A 434 7.85 26.90 10.34
N GLY A 435 7.88 25.98 11.31
CA GLY A 435 6.71 25.24 11.80
C GLY A 435 5.65 26.13 12.47
N ARG A 436 6.06 27.27 13.04
CA ARG A 436 5.15 28.28 13.61
C ARG A 436 4.56 29.23 12.56
N CYS A 437 4.98 29.12 11.29
CA CYS A 437 4.41 29.90 10.20
C CYS A 437 3.04 29.31 9.81
N THR A 438 1.98 29.89 10.37
CA THR A 438 0.57 29.48 10.14
C THR A 438 -0.19 30.41 9.21
N ASN A 439 0.41 31.53 8.78
CA ASN A 439 -0.17 32.50 7.86
C ASN A 439 0.93 33.20 7.03
N ALA A 440 0.51 33.99 6.03
CA ALA A 440 1.40 34.69 5.11
C ALA A 440 2.27 35.77 5.77
N GLU A 441 1.82 36.37 6.88
CA GLU A 441 2.57 37.41 7.59
C GLU A 441 3.74 36.80 8.36
N ASN A 442 3.48 35.75 9.14
CA ASN A 442 4.50 35.01 9.89
C ASN A 442 5.55 34.43 8.94
N PHE A 443 5.13 33.87 7.80
CA PHE A 443 6.05 33.36 6.80
C PHE A 443 6.92 34.46 6.17
N ARG A 444 6.32 35.60 5.80
CA ARG A 444 7.06 36.76 5.26
C ARG A 444 8.11 37.27 6.25
N LYS A 445 7.75 37.39 7.52
CA LYS A 445 8.69 37.76 8.58
C LYS A 445 9.84 36.75 8.67
N PHE A 446 9.51 35.46 8.73
CA PHE A 446 10.52 34.41 8.78
C PHE A 446 11.48 34.45 7.59
N ILE A 447 10.97 34.52 6.35
CA ILE A 447 11.83 34.44 5.17
C ILE A 447 12.73 35.67 5.03
N ALA A 448 12.22 36.86 5.42
CA ALA A 448 13.01 38.09 5.46
C ALA A 448 14.14 38.01 6.52
N GLU A 449 13.85 37.49 7.72
CA GLU A 449 14.86 37.27 8.76
C GLU A 449 15.89 36.21 8.34
N PHE A 450 15.42 35.12 7.71
CA PHE A 450 16.25 34.01 7.24
C PHE A 450 17.24 34.46 6.16
N TRP A 451 16.77 35.15 5.12
CA TRP A 451 17.64 35.70 4.07
C TRP A 451 18.49 36.87 4.58
N GLY A 452 17.95 37.73 5.45
CA GLY A 452 18.72 38.81 6.07
C GLY A 452 19.90 38.31 6.90
N LYS A 453 19.75 37.15 7.57
CA LYS A 453 20.85 36.50 8.30
C LYS A 453 21.96 35.99 7.38
N ALA A 454 21.61 35.55 6.17
CA ALA A 454 22.60 35.16 5.17
C ALA A 454 23.33 36.39 4.60
N GLY A 455 22.62 37.48 4.30
CA GLY A 455 23.18 38.69 3.72
C GLY A 455 22.95 38.73 2.23
N GLN A 456 23.99 39.06 1.45
CA GLN A 456 23.91 39.12 -0.01
C GLN A 456 23.81 37.71 -0.61
N LEU A 457 22.82 37.49 -1.47
CA LEU A 457 22.53 36.20 -2.11
C LEU A 457 22.40 36.43 -3.62
N SER A 458 23.31 35.85 -4.40
CA SER A 458 23.40 36.03 -5.85
C SER A 458 22.11 35.63 -6.57
N ILE A 459 21.47 34.54 -6.15
CA ILE A 459 20.23 34.05 -6.76
C ILE A 459 19.08 35.02 -6.49
N LEU A 460 19.04 35.62 -5.29
CA LEU A 460 18.03 36.64 -5.01
C LEU A 460 18.28 37.90 -5.83
N GLU A 461 19.52 38.34 -5.99
CA GLU A 461 19.84 39.52 -6.79
C GLU A 461 19.48 39.36 -8.26
N GLU A 462 19.78 38.19 -8.83
CA GLU A 462 19.53 37.88 -10.25
C GLU A 462 18.04 37.63 -10.53
N HIS A 463 17.32 36.96 -9.62
CA HIS A 463 15.95 36.48 -9.85
C HIS A 463 14.89 37.07 -8.91
N TRP A 464 15.12 38.26 -8.32
CA TRP A 464 14.18 38.81 -7.32
C TRP A 464 12.76 38.99 -7.86
N GLU A 465 12.58 39.39 -9.13
CA GLU A 465 11.27 39.60 -9.75
C GLU A 465 10.45 38.31 -9.81
N GLU A 466 11.12 37.18 -10.04
CA GLU A 466 10.51 35.85 -10.12
C GLU A 466 10.17 35.28 -8.73
N LEU A 467 10.97 35.64 -7.71
CA LEU A 467 10.87 35.13 -6.34
C LEU A 467 9.97 35.98 -5.44
N LEU A 468 9.79 37.27 -5.74
CA LEU A 468 8.94 38.18 -4.97
C LEU A 468 7.48 37.68 -4.87
N PRO A 469 6.82 37.21 -5.96
CA PRO A 469 5.44 36.73 -5.88
C PRO A 469 5.27 35.50 -4.97
N ILE A 470 6.29 34.63 -4.91
CA ILE A 470 6.31 33.42 -4.06
C ILE A 470 6.43 33.79 -2.59
N THR A 471 7.20 34.82 -2.26
CA THR A 471 7.48 35.24 -0.88
C THR A 471 6.43 36.18 -0.32
N THR A 472 5.85 37.04 -1.16
CA THR A 472 4.93 38.11 -0.73
C THR A 472 3.46 37.78 -0.97
N GLY A 473 3.16 36.80 -1.83
CA GLY A 473 1.80 36.42 -2.19
C GLY A 473 1.03 35.75 -1.06
N VAL A 474 -0.13 36.31 -0.70
CA VAL A 474 -1.05 35.78 0.33
C VAL A 474 -1.52 34.35 0.01
N ARG A 475 -1.51 33.93 -1.27
CA ARG A 475 -1.92 32.59 -1.70
C ARG A 475 -0.78 31.57 -1.75
N HIS A 476 0.48 32.01 -1.77
CA HIS A 476 1.62 31.13 -2.04
C HIS A 476 2.41 30.72 -0.79
N TRP A 477 2.18 31.35 0.36
CA TRP A 477 2.99 31.12 1.56
C TRP A 477 3.07 29.65 2.03
N LYS A 478 2.02 28.84 1.84
CA LYS A 478 2.05 27.40 2.20
C LYS A 478 3.02 26.62 1.32
N MET A 479 2.94 26.85 0.01
CA MET A 479 3.87 26.30 -0.97
C MET A 479 5.30 26.74 -0.62
N SER A 480 5.53 28.04 -0.45
CA SER A 480 6.85 28.59 -0.13
C SER A 480 7.40 28.01 1.18
N ARG A 481 6.55 27.81 2.19
CA ARG A 481 6.90 27.15 3.44
C ARG A 481 7.36 25.71 3.20
N ASP A 482 6.62 24.93 2.42
CA ASP A 482 6.99 23.55 2.10
C ASP A 482 8.27 23.48 1.25
N LEU A 483 8.47 24.41 0.32
CA LEU A 483 9.71 24.53 -0.45
C LEU A 483 10.91 24.88 0.45
N THR A 484 10.74 25.75 1.46
CA THR A 484 11.79 26.02 2.45
C THR A 484 12.13 24.77 3.26
N PHE A 485 11.12 24.02 3.69
CA PHE A 485 11.31 22.75 4.40
C PHE A 485 12.10 21.74 3.56
N ILE A 486 11.75 21.62 2.27
CA ILE A 486 12.47 20.78 1.31
C ILE A 486 13.89 21.28 1.08
N ALA A 487 14.11 22.59 1.00
CA ALA A 487 15.44 23.16 0.86
C ALA A 487 16.35 22.79 2.05
N ILE A 488 15.82 22.86 3.28
CA ILE A 488 16.55 22.45 4.49
C ILE A 488 16.85 20.94 4.45
N ALA A 489 15.87 20.11 4.09
CA ALA A 489 16.02 18.65 4.05
C ALA A 489 16.95 18.16 2.94
N SER A 490 17.05 18.89 1.83
CA SER A 490 17.85 18.54 0.65
C SER A 490 19.21 19.22 0.58
N TYR A 491 19.56 20.05 1.56
CA TYR A 491 20.84 20.77 1.52
C TYR A 491 22.01 19.77 1.43
N PRO A 492 22.92 19.92 0.45
CA PRO A 492 24.03 18.99 0.26
C PRO A 492 24.93 18.91 1.51
N LYS A 493 24.97 17.73 2.13
CA LYS A 493 25.93 17.44 3.20
C LYS A 493 27.25 17.03 2.54
N SER A 494 28.37 17.63 2.96
CA SER A 494 29.70 17.15 2.55
C SER A 494 29.85 15.69 2.94
N LYS A 495 30.19 14.80 1.99
CA LYS A 495 30.43 13.36 2.23
C LYS A 495 31.48 13.18 3.32
N ASN A 496 31.06 12.95 4.55
CA ASN A 496 31.80 12.27 5.60
C ASN A 496 30.83 11.96 6.74
N ILE A 497 30.39 10.70 6.76
CA ILE A 497 30.12 9.81 7.90
C ILE A 497 29.26 8.71 7.29
N LYS A 498 29.81 7.49 7.20
CA LYS A 498 29.02 6.30 6.89
C LYS A 498 27.88 6.21 7.91
N PRO A 499 26.64 5.87 7.53
CA PRO A 499 25.64 5.56 8.51
C PRO A 499 26.07 4.26 9.21
N GLU A 500 26.62 4.39 10.42
CA GLU A 500 26.46 3.33 11.41
C GLU A 500 24.96 3.13 11.61
N SER A 501 24.56 1.86 11.75
CA SER A 501 23.20 1.43 12.02
C SER A 501 22.51 2.40 12.99
N SER A 502 21.49 3.09 12.50
CA SER A 502 20.72 4.05 13.30
C SER A 502 19.93 3.28 14.37
N GLU A 503 20.51 3.16 15.56
CA GLU A 503 19.78 2.76 16.77
C GLU A 503 18.77 3.87 17.09
N ILE A 504 17.48 3.52 17.13
CA ILE A 504 16.46 4.45 17.59
C ILE A 504 16.62 4.56 19.12
N SER A 505 17.20 5.66 19.58
CA SER A 505 17.34 5.97 21.00
C SER A 505 15.97 6.26 21.64
N GLN A 506 15.69 5.54 22.73
CA GLN A 506 14.48 5.70 23.53
C GLN A 506 14.45 7.10 24.15
N THR A 507 13.40 7.87 23.86
CA THR A 507 12.96 8.94 24.76
C THR A 507 11.84 8.36 25.61
N SER A 508 12.16 8.04 26.86
CA SER A 508 11.19 7.71 27.88
C SER A 508 10.32 8.94 28.17
N SER A 509 9.03 8.82 27.92
CA SER A 509 8.01 9.68 28.51
C SER A 509 7.08 8.79 29.30
N GLU A 510 7.23 8.86 30.62
CA GLU A 510 6.18 8.54 31.60
C GLU A 510 4.89 9.31 31.30
#